data_AF-A0A8S9S1W6-F1
#
_entry.id   AF-A0A8S9S1W6-F1
#
_cell.length_a   1.000
_cell.length_b   1.000
_cell.length_c   1.000
_cell.angle_alpha   90.00
_cell.angle_beta   90.00
_cell.angle_gamma   90.00
#
_symmetry.space_group_name_H-M   'P 1'
#
loop_
_entity.id
_entity.type
_entity.pdbx_description
1 polymer ?
#
loop_
_entity_poly.entity_id
_entity_poly.type
_entity_poly.pdbx_seq_one_letter_code
_entity_poly.pdbx_strand_id
1 'polypeptide(L)'
;MDLEKTYDGLYEILQHRAEPLRGYIARFNQEKVAIPECSIPTAISAFERGMLPDGDLYKELSKYQCKTLEDVLSRAWAQVKWEEDVASRAKAQQKKDP
;
A
#
# COMPACT_ATOMS: atom_id res chain seq x y z
N MET A 1 -9.72 14.70 -23.97
CA MET A 1 -10.66 14.03 -23.05
C MET A 1 -10.06 12.67 -22.80
N ASP A 2 -9.38 12.51 -21.67
CA ASP A 2 -8.87 11.20 -21.29
C ASP A 2 -10.06 10.33 -20.92
N LEU A 3 -10.12 9.22 -21.64
CA LEU A 3 -11.12 8.16 -21.60
C LEU A 3 -11.39 7.76 -20.16
N GLU A 4 -12.68 7.66 -19.80
CA GLU A 4 -13.20 7.23 -18.51
C GLU A 4 -12.24 6.29 -17.77
N LYS A 5 -11.52 6.81 -16.77
CA LYS A 5 -10.79 5.96 -15.83
C LYS A 5 -11.84 5.22 -15.01
N THR A 6 -12.13 3.98 -15.41
CA THR A 6 -13.06 3.10 -14.72
C THR A 6 -12.42 2.61 -13.41
N TYR A 7 -13.25 2.09 -12.50
CA TYR A 7 -12.78 1.47 -11.25
C TYR A 7 -11.79 0.32 -11.47
N ASP A 8 -11.71 -0.24 -12.69
CA ASP A 8 -10.75 -1.28 -13.08
C ASP A 8 -9.30 -0.82 -12.91
N GLY A 9 -9.02 0.47 -13.10
CA GLY A 9 -7.69 1.05 -12.94
C GLY A 9 -7.10 0.87 -11.54
N LEU A 10 -7.94 0.78 -10.49
CA LEU A 10 -7.46 0.49 -9.13
C LEU A 10 -6.96 -0.94 -8.97
N TYR A 11 -7.59 -1.89 -9.67
CA TYR A 11 -7.22 -3.30 -9.61
C TYR A 11 -5.93 -3.61 -10.39
N GLU A 12 -5.54 -2.71 -11.30
CA GLU A 12 -4.28 -2.80 -12.04
C GLU A 12 -3.06 -2.34 -11.23
N ILE A 13 -3.29 -1.69 -10.08
CA ILE A 13 -2.22 -1.23 -9.20
C ILE A 13 -1.74 -2.41 -8.36
N LEU A 14 -0.65 -3.02 -8.80
CA LEU A 14 0.00 -4.11 -8.07
C LEU A 14 1.30 -3.61 -7.44
N GLN A 15 1.58 -4.09 -6.23
CA GLN A 15 2.87 -3.92 -5.57
C GLN A 15 3.89 -4.87 -6.20
N HIS A 16 5.01 -4.32 -6.67
CA HIS A 16 6.08 -5.15 -7.22
C HIS A 16 7.02 -5.67 -6.13
N ARG A 17 7.66 -6.82 -6.36
CA ARG A 17 8.56 -7.46 -5.35
C ARG A 17 9.72 -6.58 -4.89
N ALA A 18 10.28 -5.76 -5.79
CA ALA A 18 11.40 -4.87 -5.48
C ALA A 18 10.93 -3.49 -4.95
N GLU A 19 9.62 -3.31 -4.79
CA GLU A 19 9.03 -2.02 -4.52
C GLU A 19 8.69 -1.88 -3.02
N PRO A 20 9.21 -0.83 -2.35
CA PRO A 20 8.81 -0.52 -0.99
C PRO A 20 7.30 -0.25 -0.91
N LEU A 21 6.67 -0.63 0.19
CA LEU A 21 5.24 -0.43 0.43
C LEU A 21 4.82 1.05 0.24
N ARG A 22 5.69 2.00 0.60
CA ARG A 22 5.48 3.43 0.40
C ARG A 22 5.26 3.80 -1.07
N GLY A 23 5.98 3.17 -1.99
CA GLY A 23 5.81 3.38 -3.43
C GLY A 23 4.42 2.94 -3.90
N TYR A 24 3.95 1.82 -3.35
CA TYR A 24 2.68 1.22 -3.73
C TYR A 24 1.52 2.10 -3.26
N ILE A 25 1.55 2.51 -1.98
CA ILE A 25 0.57 3.43 -1.39
C ILE A 25 0.50 4.74 -2.19
N ALA A 26 1.64 5.28 -2.61
CA ALA A 26 1.69 6.52 -3.39
C ALA A 26 0.98 6.38 -4.74
N ARG A 27 1.24 5.30 -5.50
CA ARG A 27 0.54 5.03 -6.76
C ARG A 27 -0.94 4.77 -6.55
N PHE A 28 -1.28 3.98 -5.54
CA PHE A 28 -2.67 3.68 -5.22
C PHE A 28 -3.47 4.96 -4.92
N ASN A 29 -2.93 5.84 -4.08
CA ASN A 29 -3.57 7.11 -3.75
C ASN A 29 -3.65 8.05 -4.95
N GLN A 30 -2.63 8.08 -5.81
CA GLN A 30 -2.64 8.88 -7.03
C GLN A 30 -3.78 8.47 -7.97
N GLU A 31 -3.95 7.16 -8.21
CA GLU A 31 -5.02 6.67 -9.08
C GLU A 31 -6.39 6.87 -8.44
N LYS A 32 -6.51 6.60 -7.13
CA LYS A 32 -7.75 6.84 -6.38
C LYS A 32 -8.21 8.30 -6.48
N VAL A 33 -7.31 9.28 -6.39
CA VAL A 33 -7.66 10.70 -6.51
C VAL A 33 -8.21 11.03 -7.90
N ALA A 34 -7.81 10.29 -8.92
CA ALA A 34 -8.31 10.46 -10.29
C ALA A 34 -9.69 9.81 -10.53
N ILE A 35 -10.22 9.02 -9.59
CA ILE A 35 -11.48 8.29 -9.73
C ILE A 35 -12.52 8.88 -8.75
N PRO A 36 -13.34 9.85 -9.20
CA PRO A 36 -14.45 10.36 -8.39
C PRO A 36 -15.45 9.22 -8.09
N GLU A 37 -16.12 9.30 -6.95
CA GLU A 37 -17.17 8.35 -6.52
C GLU A 37 -16.75 6.88 -6.28
N CYS A 38 -15.44 6.58 -6.18
CA CYS A 38 -14.98 5.24 -5.81
C CYS A 38 -15.57 4.77 -4.49
N SER A 39 -16.32 3.67 -4.56
CA SER A 39 -16.91 3.05 -3.39
C SER A 39 -15.81 2.59 -2.43
N ILE A 40 -16.05 2.77 -1.12
CA ILE A 40 -15.10 2.35 -0.08
C ILE A 40 -14.80 0.85 -0.17
N PRO A 41 -15.79 -0.07 -0.33
CA PRO A 41 -15.50 -1.50 -0.49
C PRO A 41 -14.62 -1.81 -1.70
N THR A 42 -14.83 -1.14 -2.84
CA THR A 42 -13.99 -1.32 -4.04
C THR A 42 -12.56 -0.87 -3.77
N ALA A 43 -12.37 0.30 -3.15
CA ALA A 43 -11.04 0.81 -2.85
C ALA A 43 -10.28 -0.11 -1.88
N ILE A 44 -10.94 -0.61 -0.84
CA ILE A 44 -10.34 -1.56 0.11
C ILE A 44 -9.97 -2.87 -0.61
N SER A 45 -10.91 -3.43 -1.38
CA SER A 45 -10.68 -4.68 -2.12
C SER A 45 -9.54 -4.57 -3.13
N ALA A 46 -9.47 -3.47 -3.87
CA ALA A 46 -8.39 -3.22 -4.82
C ALA A 46 -7.05 -3.04 -4.09
N PHE A 47 -7.03 -2.30 -2.98
CA PHE A 47 -5.82 -2.14 -2.17
C PHE A 47 -5.30 -3.47 -1.64
N GLU A 48 -6.18 -4.31 -1.09
CA GLU A 48 -5.81 -5.61 -0.55
C GLU A 48 -5.30 -6.57 -1.63
N ARG A 49 -5.97 -6.59 -2.79
CA ARG A 49 -5.59 -7.41 -3.94
C ARG A 49 -4.27 -6.99 -4.58
N GLY A 50 -3.97 -5.69 -4.55
CA GLY A 50 -2.74 -5.15 -5.12
C GLY A 50 -1.48 -5.45 -4.31
N MET A 51 -1.59 -5.77 -3.02
CA MET A 51 -0.44 -6.05 -2.17
C MET A 51 0.22 -7.41 -2.47
N LEU A 52 1.49 -7.52 -2.07
CA LEU A 52 2.18 -8.81 -2.08
C LEU A 52 1.57 -9.77 -1.03
N PRO A 53 1.19 -11.01 -1.42
CA PRO A 53 0.51 -11.96 -0.53
C PRO A 53 1.40 -12.44 0.63
N ASP A 54 2.72 -12.37 0.45
CA ASP A 54 3.69 -12.83 1.44
C ASP A 54 3.95 -11.78 2.54
N GLY A 55 3.50 -10.54 2.33
CA GLY A 55 3.74 -9.41 3.22
C GLY A 55 2.96 -9.49 4.54
N ASP A 56 3.57 -9.03 5.63
CA ASP A 56 2.95 -9.11 6.95
C ASP A 56 1.68 -8.24 7.06
N LEU A 57 1.67 -7.08 6.40
CA LEU A 57 0.48 -6.24 6.28
C LEU A 57 -0.68 -6.98 5.58
N TYR A 58 -0.41 -7.75 4.52
CA TYR A 58 -1.46 -8.52 3.83
C TYR A 58 -2.09 -9.57 4.75
N LYS A 59 -1.26 -10.28 5.53
CA LYS A 59 -1.72 -11.27 6.52
C LYS A 59 -2.55 -10.60 7.62
N GLU A 60 -2.12 -9.43 8.09
CA GLU A 60 -2.83 -8.66 9.11
C GLU A 60 -4.21 -8.20 8.62
N LEU A 61 -4.28 -7.61 7.43
CA LEU A 61 -5.54 -7.14 6.84
C LEU A 61 -6.50 -8.28 6.54
N SER A 62 -5.98 -9.44 6.10
CA SER A 62 -6.78 -10.66 5.91
C SER A 62 -7.36 -11.21 7.21
N LYS A 63 -6.67 -10.99 8.35
CA LYS A 63 -7.12 -11.44 9.67
C LYS A 63 -8.09 -10.46 10.32
N TYR A 64 -7.86 -9.16 10.12
CA TYR A 64 -8.62 -8.07 10.75
C TYR A 64 -9.15 -7.12 9.69
N GLN A 65 -10.34 -7.42 9.17
CA GLN A 65 -10.98 -6.63 8.12
C GLN A 65 -11.07 -5.14 8.49
N CYS A 66 -10.76 -4.28 7.52
CA CYS A 66 -10.92 -2.83 7.63
C CYS A 66 -12.31 -2.40 7.15
N LYS A 67 -12.91 -1.43 7.83
CA LYS A 67 -14.22 -0.87 7.45
C LYS A 67 -14.08 0.41 6.63
N THR A 68 -12.95 1.09 6.78
CA THR A 68 -12.66 2.34 6.11
C THR A 68 -11.33 2.25 5.38
N LEU A 69 -11.17 3.07 4.34
CA LEU A 69 -9.88 3.20 3.68
C LEU A 69 -8.84 3.87 4.60
N GLU A 70 -9.28 4.72 5.52
CA GLU A 70 -8.40 5.33 6.52
C GLU A 70 -7.76 4.28 7.44
N ASP A 71 -8.51 3.25 7.85
CA ASP A 71 -7.97 2.14 8.64
C ASP A 71 -6.87 1.40 7.87
N VAL A 72 -7.13 1.08 6.58
CA VAL A 72 -6.17 0.40 5.70
C VAL A 72 -4.90 1.24 5.56
N LEU A 73 -5.05 2.53 5.24
CA LEU A 73 -3.93 3.44 5.05
C LEU A 73 -3.15 3.67 6.34
N SER A 74 -3.82 3.77 7.49
CA SER A 74 -3.17 3.95 8.80
C SER A 74 -2.27 2.77 9.15
N ARG A 75 -2.74 1.53 8.93
CA ARG A 75 -1.93 0.32 9.13
C ARG A 75 -0.79 0.24 8.12
N ALA A 76 -1.06 0.58 6.86
CA ALA A 76 -0.05 0.59 5.82
C ALA A 76 1.08 1.60 6.11
N TRP A 77 0.75 2.80 6.59
CA TRP A 77 1.75 3.79 7.00
C TRP A 77 2.52 3.39 8.26
N ALA A 78 1.88 2.67 9.19
CA ALA A 78 2.57 2.09 10.34
C ALA A 78 3.62 1.06 9.89
N GLN A 79 3.27 0.20 8.92
CA GLN A 79 4.20 -0.76 8.32
C GLN A 79 5.35 -0.05 7.59
N VAL A 80 5.07 0.98 6.77
CA VAL A 80 6.11 1.79 6.10
C VAL A 80 7.10 2.36 7.11
N LYS A 81 6.60 2.94 8.21
CA LYS A 81 7.46 3.51 9.25
C LYS A 81 8.37 2.43 9.86
N TRP A 82 7.84 1.24 10.14
CA TRP A 82 8.64 0.13 10.65
C TRP A 82 9.72 -0.32 9.66
N GLU A 83 9.39 -0.46 8.37
CA GLU A 83 10.34 -0.83 7.31
C GLU A 83 11.47 0.20 7.19
N GLU A 84 11.13 1.49 7.21
CA GLU A 84 12.09 2.59 7.16
C GLU A 84 13.00 2.63 8.40
N ASP A 85 12.44 2.43 9.59
CA ASP A 85 13.19 2.37 10.85
C ASP A 85 14.18 1.19 10.87
N VAL A 86 13.76 0.01 10.39
CA VAL A 86 14.64 -1.17 10.25
C VAL A 86 15.78 -0.89 9.27
N ALA A 87 15.45 -0.34 8.10
CA ALA A 87 16.45 0.01 7.09
C ALA A 87 17.44 1.08 7.60
N SER A 88 16.96 2.07 8.35
CA SER A 88 17.79 3.11 8.97
C SER A 88 18.77 2.52 9.99
N ARG A 89 18.29 1.63 10.87
CA ARG A 89 19.12 0.92 11.87
C ARG A 89 20.18 0.05 11.22
N ALA A 90 19.83 -0.70 10.18
CA ALA A 90 20.77 -1.54 9.43
C ALA A 90 21.89 -0.71 8.77
N LYS A 91 21.55 0.44 8.18
CA LYS A 91 22.54 1.39 7.63
C LYS A 91 23.45 1.98 8.71
N ALA A 92 22.90 2.26 9.90
CA ALA A 92 23.69 2.78 11.02
C ALA A 92 24.66 1.74 11.60
N GLN A 93 24.31 0.45 11.56
CA GLN A 93 25.18 -0.65 11.97
C GLN A 93 26.33 -0.87 10.97
N GLN A 94 26.05 -0.85 9.66
CA GLN A 94 27.08 -0.98 8.61
C GLN A 94 28.14 0.13 8.65
N LYS A 95 27.77 1.33 9.11
CA LYS A 95 28.72 2.46 9.26
C LYS A 95 29.63 2.33 10.49
N LYS A 96 29.36 1.38 11.40
CA LYS A 96 30.11 1.21 12.65
C LYS A 96 31.16 0.09 12.59
N ASP A 97 31.10 -0.79 11.59
CA ASP A 97 32.15 -1.78 11.33
C ASP A 97 33.22 -1.15 10.40
N PRO A 98 34.49 -0.99 10.86
CA PRO A 98 35.61 -0.49 10.05
C PRO A 98 36.04 -1.44 8.93
#